data_AF-A0A843HLU9-F1
#
_entry.id   AF-A0A843HLU9-F1
#
_cell.length_a   1.000
_cell.length_b   1.000
_cell.length_c   1.000
_cell.angle_alpha   90.00
_cell.angle_beta   90.00
_cell.angle_gamma   90.00
#
_symmetry.space_group_name_H-M   'P 1'
#
loop_
_entity.id
_entity.type
_entity.pdbx_description
1 polymer ?
#
loop_
_entity_poly.entity_id
_entity_poly.type
_entity_poly.pdbx_seq_one_letter_code
_entity_poly.pdbx_strand_id
1 'polypeptide(L)' 'MEEFCGKCKHHKAVITIGKDSLDWICDNEDSDNYTDYTSYEDSCEDFEER' A
#
# COMPACT_ATOMS: atom_id res chain seq x y z
N MET A 1 -17.15 3.12 6.97
CA MET A 1 -16.37 2.10 6.25
C MET A 1 -14.92 2.42 6.59
N GLU A 2 -14.09 1.45 6.95
CA GLU A 2 -12.71 1.73 7.37
C GLU A 2 -11.80 1.70 6.13
N GLU A 3 -11.43 2.87 5.63
CA GLU A 3 -10.63 3.10 4.42
C GLU A 3 -9.14 2.90 4.71
N PHE A 4 -8.75 1.70 5.14
CA PHE A 4 -7.37 1.38 5.48
C PHE A 4 -6.62 0.74 4.30
N CYS A 5 -5.39 1.21 4.02
CA CYS A 5 -4.47 0.64 3.04
C CYS A 5 -4.35 -0.88 3.19
N GLY A 6 -4.34 -1.40 4.42
CA GLY A 6 -4.36 -2.85 4.70
C GLY A 6 -5.46 -3.67 3.99
N LYS A 7 -6.61 -3.03 3.72
CA LYS A 7 -7.77 -3.62 3.03
C LYS A 7 -7.90 -3.15 1.57
N CYS A 8 -6.99 -2.31 1.10
CA CYS A 8 -7.00 -1.77 -0.26
C CYS A 8 -6.48 -2.82 -1.25
N LYS A 9 -7.09 -2.91 -2.43
CA LYS A 9 -6.63 -3.81 -3.51
C LYS A 9 -5.24 -3.45 -4.02
N HIS A 10 -4.85 -2.18 -3.86
CA HIS A 10 -3.56 -1.63 -4.30
C HIS A 10 -2.45 -1.75 -3.24
N HIS A 11 -2.71 -2.39 -2.10
CA HIS A 11 -1.74 -2.55 -1.04
C HIS A 11 -0.92 -3.83 -1.25
N LYS A 12 0.37 -3.66 -1.57
CA LYS A 12 1.20 -4.74 -2.10
C LYS A 12 2.49 -4.91 -1.34
N ALA A 13 2.80 -6.16 -1.01
CA ALA A 13 4.08 -6.52 -0.42
C ALA A 13 5.16 -6.58 -1.51
N VAL A 14 6.29 -5.93 -1.25
CA VAL A 14 7.47 -5.93 -2.10
C VAL A 14 8.70 -6.39 -1.33
N ILE A 15 9.60 -7.08 -2.02
CA ILE A 15 10.90 -7.49 -1.47
C ILE A 15 11.91 -6.41 -1.83
N THR A 16 12.40 -5.69 -0.83
CA THR A 16 13.46 -4.70 -1.01
C THR A 16 14.83 -5.41 -1.03
N ILE A 17 15.60 -5.28 -2.11
CA ILE A 17 16.93 -5.89 -2.23
C ILE A 17 17.83 -5.38 -1.08
N GLY A 18 18.35 -6.31 -0.28
CA GLY A 18 19.21 -6.00 0.87
C GLY A 18 18.47 -5.89 2.21
N LYS A 19 17.15 -6.05 2.23
CA LYS A 19 16.38 -6.33 3.45
C LYS A 19 15.85 -7.77 3.42
N ASP A 20 15.88 -8.43 4.57
CA ASP A 20 15.28 -9.76 4.76
C ASP A 20 13.77 -9.68 5.03
N SER A 21 13.20 -8.48 4.99
CA SER A 21 11.79 -8.19 5.30
C SER A 21 11.02 -7.74 4.06
N LEU A 22 9.74 -8.13 4.00
CA LEU A 22 8.77 -7.55 3.08
C LEU A 22 8.44 -6.12 3.53
N ASP A 23 8.57 -5.16 2.64
CA ASP A 23 8.00 -3.83 2.79
C ASP A 23 6.64 -3.80 2.09
N TRP A 24 5.76 -2.87 2.46
CA TRP A 24 4.45 -2.71 1.84
C TRP A 24 4.36 -1.34 1.15
N ILE A 25 3.80 -1.33 -0.06
CA ILE A 25 3.67 -0.12 -0.87
C ILE A 25 2.26 0.00 -1.47
N CYS A 26 1.94 1.20 -1.92
CA CYS A 26 0.82 1.43 -2.83
C CYS A 26 1.23 1.10 -4.28
N ASP A 27 0.50 0.21 -4.97
CA ASP A 27 0.72 -0.10 -6.39
C ASP A 27 -0.29 0.55 -7.34
N ASN A 28 -1.06 1.53 -6.87
CA ASN A 28 -1.95 2.33 -7.70
C ASN A 28 -1.14 3.37 -8.51
N GLU A 29 -0.95 3.13 -9.80
CA GLU A 29 -0.20 4.02 -10.72
C GLU A 29 -0.86 5.40 -10.89
N ASP A 30 -2.17 5.52 -10.64
CA ASP A 30 -2.91 6.78 -10.72
C ASP A 30 -2.91 7.58 -9.39
N SER A 31 -2.38 7.01 -8.31
CA SER A 31 -2.28 7.69 -7.00
C SER A 31 -1.01 8.52 -6.92
N ASP A 32 -1.09 9.69 -6.27
CA ASP A 32 0.09 10.50 -5.94
C ASP A 32 1.09 9.75 -5.05
N ASN A 33 0.64 8.71 -4.34
CA ASN A 33 1.46 7.86 -3.47
C ASN A 33 1.92 6.57 -4.15
N TYR A 34 1.91 6.48 -5.49
CA TYR A 34 2.39 5.31 -6.21
C TYR A 34 3.83 4.95 -5.80
N THR A 35 4.05 3.69 -5.41
CA THR A 35 5.31 3.14 -4.87
C THR A 35 5.77 3.69 -3.53
N ASP A 36 4.99 4.55 -2.88
CA ASP A 36 5.27 4.99 -1.51
C ASP A 36 4.99 3.86 -0.52
N TYR A 37 5.72 3.88 0.60
CA TYR A 37 5.59 2.89 1.66
C TYR A 37 4.33 3.17 2.47
N THR A 38 3.52 2.12 2.66
CA THR A 38 2.24 2.22 3.36
C THR A 38 2.16 1.19 4.47
N SER A 39 1.52 1.55 5.59
CA SER A 39 1.22 0.60 6.66
C SER A 39 -0.20 0.04 6.53
N TYR A 40 -0.47 -1.06 7.23
CA TYR A 40 -1.82 -1.65 7.24
C TYR A 40 -2.89 -0.69 7.79
N GLU A 41 -2.51 0.16 8.76
CA GLU A 41 -3.39 1.12 9.44
C GLU A 41 -3.43 2.50 8.75
N ASP A 42 -2.62 2.72 7.70
CA ASP A 42 -2.69 3.96 6.92
C ASP A 42 -4.08 4.09 6.27
N SER A 43 -4.56 5.32 6.15
CA SER A 43 -5.76 5.64 5.37
C SER A 43 -5.36 6.34 4.09
N CYS A 44 -6.02 6.03 2.96
CA CYS A 44 -5.77 6.71 1.69
C CYS A 44 -7.07 7.17 1.04
N GLU A 45 -7.02 8.31 0.35
CA GLU A 45 -8.17 8.87 -0.40
C GLU A 45 -8.50 8.05 -1.66
N ASP A 46 -7.50 7.38 -2.23
CA ASP A 46 -7.63 6.45 -3.36
C ASP A 46 -7.97 5.00 -2.91
N PHE A 47 -8.60 4.84 -1.74
CA PHE A 47 -8.93 3.52 -1.22
C PHE A 47 -9.92 2.80 -2.14
N GLU A 48 -9.52 1.62 -2.60
CA GLU A 48 -10.39 0.73 -3.35
C GLU A 48 -10.46 -0.63 -2.64
N GLU A 49 -11.64 -1.00 -2.16
CA GLU A 49 -11.87 -2.27 -1.44
C GLU A 49 -11.47 -3.48 -2.30
N ARG A 50 -10.80 -4.45 -1.66
CA ARG A 50 -10.32 -5.69 -2.29
C ARG A 50 -11.32 -6.83 -2.23
#